data_AF-A0A317UJV5-F1
#
_entry.id   AF-A0A317UJV5-F1
#
_cell.length_a   1.000
_cell.length_b   1.000
_cell.length_c   1.000
_cell.angle_alpha   90.00
_cell.angle_beta   90.00
_cell.angle_gamma   90.00
#
_symmetry.space_group_name_H-M   'P 1'
#
loop_
_entity.id
_entity.type
_entity.pdbx_description
1 polymer ?
#
loop_
_entity_poly.entity_id
_entity_poly.type
_entity_poly.pdbx_seq_one_letter_code
_entity_poly.pdbx_strand_id
1 'polypeptide(L)'
;MPPSHAPYGKWTSPLTADRLATDSISLHEVVVDVQESTGAIYSVECHPTEGGRFAIIQHLNGQSRDVLPRDYSAHATVQELGGGSIMMRPDGRVLFSDEKSCSLYLLDPASSEVVLVHSTVQGVRYADFCNHPIDTQWVLAIKEDHRDATPETQATDVHNTLVAIDILSDTEVTIAQGDDFYSHPKFDPSGKHVSWIQWSHPDMPWTGTVLYVAEWAGGCLRNITKVAGEYQKESIAQYIK
;
A
#
# COMPACT_ATOMS: atom_id res chain seq x y z
N MET A 1 -6.11 -1.11 50.42
CA MET A 1 -6.53 -2.51 50.67
C MET A 1 -5.28 -3.34 50.94
N PRO A 2 -5.32 -4.31 51.88
CA PRO A 2 -4.20 -5.24 52.03
C PRO A 2 -4.03 -6.09 50.75
N PRO A 3 -2.80 -6.50 50.42
CA PRO A 3 -2.56 -7.36 49.25
C PRO A 3 -3.30 -8.70 49.41
N SER A 4 -4.01 -9.11 48.36
CA SER A 4 -4.73 -10.38 48.30
C SER A 4 -3.91 -11.43 47.55
N HIS A 5 -3.80 -12.65 48.08
CA HIS A 5 -3.13 -13.77 47.42
C HIS A 5 -4.11 -14.59 46.57
N ALA A 6 -3.71 -14.94 45.35
CA ALA A 6 -4.44 -15.87 44.49
C ALA A 6 -3.45 -16.71 43.64
N PRO A 7 -3.82 -17.96 43.25
CA PRO A 7 -2.99 -18.78 42.37
C PRO A 7 -2.68 -18.07 41.04
N TYR A 8 -1.55 -18.39 40.43
CA TYR A 8 -1.22 -17.89 39.09
C TYR A 8 -2.34 -18.20 38.09
N GLY A 9 -2.72 -17.20 37.27
CA GLY A 9 -3.82 -17.29 36.32
C GLY A 9 -5.22 -17.11 36.90
N LYS A 10 -5.38 -16.93 38.22
CA LYS A 10 -6.69 -16.70 38.88
C LYS A 10 -6.85 -15.29 39.46
N TRP A 11 -5.98 -14.37 39.08
CA TRP A 11 -6.11 -12.97 39.47
C TRP A 11 -7.26 -12.36 38.69
N THR A 12 -8.15 -11.67 39.40
CA THR A 12 -9.21 -10.91 38.74
C THR A 12 -8.58 -9.79 37.92
N SER A 13 -8.65 -9.91 36.60
CA SER A 13 -8.14 -8.90 35.68
C SER A 13 -9.23 -7.88 35.35
N PRO A 14 -8.95 -6.56 35.43
CA PRO A 14 -9.83 -5.53 34.89
C PRO A 14 -9.80 -5.48 33.35
N LEU A 15 -8.88 -6.22 32.71
CA LEU A 15 -8.79 -6.40 31.26
C LEU A 15 -9.61 -7.63 30.87
N THR A 16 -10.75 -7.41 30.20
CA THR A 16 -11.60 -8.46 29.65
C THR A 16 -11.19 -8.77 28.20
N ALA A 17 -11.58 -9.95 27.71
CA ALA A 17 -11.38 -10.29 26.29
C ALA A 17 -12.08 -9.28 25.36
N ASP A 18 -13.28 -8.83 25.74
CA ASP A 18 -14.02 -7.83 24.97
C ASP A 18 -13.26 -6.50 24.87
N ARG A 19 -12.70 -6.00 25.98
CA ARG A 19 -11.89 -4.78 25.96
C ARG A 19 -10.64 -4.91 25.10
N LEU A 20 -10.00 -6.08 25.11
CA LEU A 20 -8.86 -6.33 24.24
C LEU A 20 -9.25 -6.29 22.76
N ALA A 21 -10.43 -6.80 22.42
CA ALA A 21 -10.92 -6.85 21.04
C ALA A 21 -11.47 -5.51 20.53
N THR A 22 -12.00 -4.65 21.41
CA THR A 22 -12.63 -3.38 21.01
C THR A 22 -11.74 -2.15 21.15
N ASP A 23 -10.77 -2.16 22.08
CA ASP A 23 -9.96 -0.97 22.39
C ASP A 23 -8.65 -0.90 21.56
N SER A 24 -8.35 -1.91 20.74
CA SER A 24 -7.13 -1.95 19.93
C SER A 24 -7.37 -1.42 18.51
N ILE A 25 -7.07 -0.15 18.28
CA ILE A 25 -6.88 0.40 16.93
C ILE A 25 -5.43 0.13 16.52
N SER A 26 -5.22 -0.55 15.38
CA SER A 26 -3.89 -0.71 14.79
C SER A 26 -3.64 0.37 13.73
N LEU A 27 -2.51 1.04 13.84
CA LEU A 27 -1.99 1.96 12.84
C LEU A 27 -1.21 1.17 11.78
N HIS A 28 -1.59 1.31 10.51
CA HIS A 28 -0.98 0.55 9.40
C HIS A 28 -0.09 1.40 8.52
N GLU A 29 -0.58 2.56 8.07
CA GLU A 29 0.12 3.42 7.13
C GLU A 29 -0.05 4.89 7.53
N VAL A 30 0.91 5.72 7.14
CA VAL A 30 0.86 7.17 7.35
C VAL A 30 1.29 7.87 6.06
N VAL A 31 0.51 8.86 5.63
CA VAL A 31 0.86 9.79 4.56
C VAL A 31 0.69 11.23 5.04
N VAL A 32 1.52 12.12 4.53
CA VAL A 32 1.50 13.54 4.91
C VAL A 32 0.87 14.34 3.77
N ASP A 33 0.14 15.39 4.12
CA ASP A 33 -0.38 16.36 3.15
C ASP A 33 0.77 16.99 2.35
N VAL A 34 0.54 17.22 1.05
CA VAL A 34 1.56 17.83 0.17
C VAL A 34 1.81 19.29 0.55
N GLN A 35 0.81 19.96 1.10
CA GLN A 35 0.98 21.31 1.65
C GLN A 35 1.43 21.19 3.11
N GLU A 36 2.76 21.11 3.33
CA GLU A 36 3.37 21.01 4.67
C GLU A 36 2.85 22.08 5.64
N SER A 37 2.45 23.26 5.14
CA SER A 37 1.89 24.36 5.93
C SER A 37 0.53 24.06 6.55
N THR A 38 -0.22 23.07 6.04
CA THR A 38 -1.47 22.62 6.64
C THR A 38 -1.22 21.84 7.93
N GLY A 39 -0.10 21.11 8.02
CA GLY A 39 0.24 20.22 9.13
C GLY A 39 -0.67 18.98 9.24
N ALA A 40 -1.46 18.67 8.22
CA ALA A 40 -2.34 17.50 8.22
C ALA A 40 -1.55 16.21 7.93
N ILE A 41 -1.85 15.16 8.69
CA ILE A 41 -1.33 13.81 8.52
C ILE A 41 -2.53 12.87 8.37
N TYR A 42 -2.41 11.85 7.54
CA TYR A 42 -3.45 10.86 7.34
C TYR A 42 -2.91 9.49 7.73
N SER A 43 -3.65 8.76 8.56
CA SER A 43 -3.34 7.38 8.90
C SER A 43 -4.36 6.41 8.33
N VAL A 44 -3.92 5.18 8.08
CA VAL A 44 -4.82 4.03 7.93
C VAL A 44 -4.94 3.33 9.27
N GLU A 45 -6.17 3.20 9.76
CA GLU A 45 -6.49 2.59 11.05
C GLU A 45 -7.49 1.43 10.86
N CYS A 46 -7.15 0.24 11.36
CA CYS A 46 -8.09 -0.89 11.38
C CYS A 46 -9.01 -0.76 12.60
N HIS A 47 -10.33 -0.77 12.37
CA HIS A 47 -11.36 -0.59 13.40
C HIS A 47 -12.12 -1.91 13.62
N PRO A 48 -11.81 -2.68 14.69
CA PRO A 48 -12.44 -3.99 14.93
C PRO A 48 -13.97 -3.93 15.09
N THR A 49 -14.48 -2.85 15.68
CA THR A 49 -15.92 -2.62 15.88
C THR A 49 -16.67 -2.32 14.59
N GLU A 50 -15.96 -2.06 13.49
CA GLU A 50 -16.50 -1.83 12.15
C GLU A 50 -16.25 -3.02 11.22
N GLY A 51 -16.12 -4.23 11.79
CA GLY A 51 -15.85 -5.44 11.03
C GLY A 51 -14.41 -5.52 10.50
N GLY A 52 -13.47 -4.82 11.13
CA GLY A 52 -12.08 -4.77 10.70
C GLY A 52 -11.81 -3.82 9.54
N ARG A 53 -12.71 -2.85 9.28
CA ARG A 53 -12.55 -1.84 8.23
C ARG A 53 -11.30 -1.02 8.45
N PHE A 54 -10.56 -0.76 7.38
CA PHE A 54 -9.42 0.13 7.36
C PHE A 54 -9.87 1.54 6.98
N ALA A 55 -10.01 2.41 7.98
CA ALA A 55 -10.44 3.80 7.83
C ALA A 55 -9.24 4.72 7.52
N ILE A 56 -9.49 5.81 6.78
CA ILE A 56 -8.47 6.86 6.59
C ILE A 56 -8.79 7.98 7.58
N ILE A 57 -7.93 8.17 8.57
CA ILE A 57 -8.10 9.17 9.63
C ILE A 57 -7.20 10.36 9.36
N GLN A 58 -7.80 11.54 9.20
CA GLN A 58 -7.09 12.80 9.15
C GLN A 58 -6.79 13.28 10.57
N HIS A 59 -5.53 13.61 10.85
CA HIS A 59 -5.03 14.24 12.06
C HIS A 59 -4.60 15.68 11.74
N LEU A 60 -5.26 16.65 12.37
CA LEU A 60 -4.98 18.07 12.16
C LEU A 60 -5.26 18.85 13.45
N ASN A 61 -4.29 19.65 13.89
CA ASN A 61 -4.42 20.52 15.07
C ASN A 61 -4.91 19.78 16.35
N GLY A 62 -4.45 18.55 16.54
CA GLY A 62 -4.84 17.70 17.68
C GLY A 62 -6.25 17.10 17.59
N GLN A 63 -6.92 17.24 16.44
CA GLN A 63 -8.19 16.57 16.16
C GLN A 63 -8.00 15.47 15.12
N SER A 64 -8.77 14.40 15.30
CA SER A 64 -8.79 13.26 14.38
C SER A 64 -10.21 13.09 13.84
N ARG A 65 -10.36 12.87 12.53
CA ARG A 65 -11.64 12.48 11.93
C ARG A 65 -11.44 11.43 10.86
N ASP A 66 -12.38 10.52 10.76
CA ASP A 66 -12.50 9.62 9.62
C ASP A 66 -12.97 10.40 8.40
N VAL A 67 -12.18 10.37 7.33
CA VAL A 67 -12.49 11.03 6.05
C VAL A 67 -12.98 10.05 4.99
N LEU A 68 -12.85 8.74 5.21
CA LEU A 68 -13.26 7.70 4.26
C LEU A 68 -14.71 7.25 4.55
N PRO A 69 -15.64 7.33 3.58
CA PRO A 69 -16.99 6.82 3.76
C PRO A 69 -17.02 5.33 4.14
N ARG A 70 -17.97 4.95 5.01
CA ARG A 70 -18.07 3.63 5.64
C ARG A 70 -18.25 2.45 4.67
N ASP A 71 -18.64 2.72 3.43
CA ASP A 71 -18.80 1.69 2.41
C ASP A 71 -17.45 1.12 1.93
N TYR A 72 -16.35 1.88 2.12
CA TYR A 72 -15.00 1.55 1.65
C TYR A 72 -14.06 1.13 2.79
N SER A 73 -13.02 0.36 2.45
CA SER A 73 -11.94 -0.07 3.36
C SER A 73 -10.60 0.09 2.64
N ALA A 74 -9.74 1.00 3.10
CA ALA A 74 -8.45 1.29 2.46
C ALA A 74 -7.39 0.26 2.89
N HIS A 75 -7.38 -0.89 2.21
CA HIS A 75 -6.49 -2.00 2.54
C HIS A 75 -6.12 -2.78 1.27
N ALA A 76 -4.85 -3.13 1.16
CA ALA A 76 -4.31 -3.92 0.06
C ALA A 76 -3.48 -5.09 0.61
N THR A 77 -3.67 -6.27 0.03
CA THR A 77 -3.04 -7.53 0.46
C THR A 77 -2.04 -8.09 -0.56
N VAL A 78 -1.44 -7.21 -1.38
CA VAL A 78 -0.34 -7.60 -2.27
C VAL A 78 0.79 -8.21 -1.42
N GLN A 79 1.29 -9.36 -1.86
CA GLN A 79 2.31 -10.18 -1.19
C GLN A 79 1.90 -10.62 0.22
N GLU A 80 0.61 -10.57 0.55
CA GLU A 80 0.02 -10.92 1.86
C GLU A 80 0.60 -10.13 3.06
N LEU A 81 1.37 -9.07 2.79
CA LEU A 81 2.06 -8.29 3.82
C LEU A 81 1.21 -7.14 4.38
N GLY A 82 0.17 -6.71 3.66
CA GLY A 82 -0.73 -5.64 4.11
C GLY A 82 -0.01 -4.29 4.16
N GLY A 83 -0.15 -3.44 3.15
CA GLY A 83 0.54 -2.15 3.11
C GLY A 83 0.57 -1.48 1.73
N GLY A 84 1.00 -0.22 1.67
CA GLY A 84 1.03 0.57 0.44
C GLY A 84 -0.35 0.76 -0.19
N SER A 85 -1.41 0.73 0.63
CA SER A 85 -2.81 0.80 0.22
C SER A 85 -3.27 2.22 -0.09
N ILE A 86 -2.55 3.24 0.39
CA ILE A 86 -2.86 4.65 0.14
C ILE A 86 -1.65 5.45 -0.37
N MET A 87 -1.93 6.57 -1.03
CA MET A 87 -0.93 7.57 -1.42
C MET A 87 -1.56 8.96 -1.49
N MET A 88 -0.90 9.95 -0.89
CA MET A 88 -1.27 11.35 -1.03
C MET A 88 -0.82 11.90 -2.39
N ARG A 89 -1.74 12.53 -3.13
CA ARG A 89 -1.44 13.13 -4.45
C ARG A 89 -1.09 14.61 -4.33
N PRO A 90 -0.40 15.18 -5.35
CA PRO A 90 -0.07 16.62 -5.41
C PRO A 90 -1.27 17.57 -5.33
N ASP A 91 -2.47 17.10 -5.69
CA ASP A 91 -3.71 17.87 -5.63
C ASP A 91 -4.45 17.76 -4.27
N GLY A 92 -3.86 17.07 -3.29
CA GLY A 92 -4.43 16.90 -1.94
C GLY A 92 -5.44 15.77 -1.82
N ARG A 93 -5.72 15.02 -2.90
CA ARG A 93 -6.57 13.83 -2.86
C ARG A 93 -5.76 12.59 -2.48
N VAL A 94 -6.41 11.65 -1.81
CA VAL A 94 -5.79 10.36 -1.46
C VAL A 94 -6.21 9.32 -2.50
N LEU A 95 -5.24 8.74 -3.20
CA LEU A 95 -5.47 7.51 -3.95
C LEU A 95 -5.48 6.36 -2.96
N PHE A 96 -6.45 5.45 -3.05
CA PHE A 96 -6.48 4.24 -2.24
C PHE A 96 -6.99 3.02 -3.01
N SER A 97 -6.55 1.85 -2.57
CA SER A 97 -7.08 0.54 -2.97
C SER A 97 -8.21 0.13 -2.02
N ASP A 98 -9.39 -0.16 -2.57
CA ASP A 98 -10.52 -0.64 -1.77
C ASP A 98 -10.47 -2.16 -1.61
N GLU A 99 -10.56 -2.65 -0.38
CA GLU A 99 -10.46 -4.07 -0.05
C GLU A 99 -11.53 -4.94 -0.72
N LYS A 100 -12.77 -4.43 -0.82
CA LYS A 100 -13.92 -5.23 -1.28
C LYS A 100 -13.93 -5.36 -2.80
N SER A 101 -13.71 -4.25 -3.50
CA SER A 101 -13.74 -4.19 -4.95
C SER A 101 -12.37 -4.42 -5.60
N CYS A 102 -11.30 -4.36 -4.81
CA CYS A 102 -9.90 -4.32 -5.23
C CYS A 102 -9.54 -3.14 -6.16
N SER A 103 -10.50 -2.22 -6.41
CA SER A 103 -10.38 -1.13 -7.37
C SER A 103 -9.70 0.08 -6.75
N LEU A 104 -9.22 1.00 -7.59
CA LEU A 104 -8.58 2.23 -7.12
C LEU A 104 -9.53 3.41 -7.17
N TYR A 105 -9.51 4.21 -6.11
CA TYR A 105 -10.36 5.38 -5.95
C TYR A 105 -9.56 6.60 -5.52
N LEU A 106 -10.04 7.78 -5.90
CA LEU A 106 -9.61 9.05 -5.34
C LEU A 106 -10.60 9.51 -4.27
N LEU A 107 -10.09 9.74 -3.07
CA LEU A 107 -10.79 10.37 -1.97
C LEU A 107 -10.38 11.85 -1.87
N ASP A 108 -11.36 12.75 -1.84
CA ASP A 108 -11.16 14.13 -1.38
C ASP A 108 -11.38 14.20 0.14
N PRO A 109 -10.34 14.44 0.96
CA PRO A 109 -10.47 14.46 2.42
C PRO A 109 -11.31 15.64 2.96
N ALA A 110 -11.54 16.68 2.17
CA ALA A 110 -12.34 17.83 2.59
C ALA A 110 -13.84 17.53 2.49
N SER A 111 -14.27 16.87 1.41
CA SER A 111 -15.67 16.57 1.11
C SER A 111 -16.09 15.13 1.41
N SER A 112 -15.14 14.22 1.63
CA SER A 112 -15.34 12.77 1.67
C SER A 112 -15.91 12.20 0.37
N GLU A 113 -15.77 12.92 -0.75
CA GLU A 113 -16.14 12.42 -2.07
C GLU A 113 -15.15 11.35 -2.53
N VAL A 114 -15.68 10.24 -3.05
CA VAL A 114 -14.89 9.11 -3.56
C VAL A 114 -15.22 8.90 -5.04
N VAL A 115 -14.19 8.91 -5.88
CA VAL A 115 -14.30 8.76 -7.34
C VAL A 115 -13.52 7.52 -7.78
N LEU A 116 -14.17 6.59 -8.48
CA LEU A 116 -13.52 5.44 -9.10
C LEU A 116 -12.59 5.93 -10.22
N VAL A 117 -11.34 5.49 -10.21
CA VAL A 117 -10.35 5.88 -11.22
C VAL A 117 -9.63 4.73 -11.91
N HIS A 118 -9.66 3.54 -11.31
CA HIS A 118 -9.20 2.32 -11.98
C HIS A 118 -10.08 1.15 -11.57
N SER A 119 -10.82 0.59 -12.52
CA SER A 119 -11.71 -0.54 -12.27
C SER A 119 -10.96 -1.86 -12.33
N THR A 120 -11.22 -2.77 -11.39
CA THR A 120 -10.58 -4.09 -11.39
C THR A 120 -11.60 -5.22 -11.27
N VAL A 121 -11.09 -6.45 -11.36
CA VAL A 121 -11.81 -7.69 -11.13
C VAL A 121 -11.27 -8.41 -9.90
N GLN A 122 -12.10 -9.27 -9.32
CA GLN A 122 -11.69 -10.15 -8.22
C GLN A 122 -10.45 -10.98 -8.60
N GLY A 123 -9.53 -11.12 -7.65
CA GLY A 123 -8.25 -11.79 -7.84
C GLY A 123 -7.12 -10.88 -8.35
N VAL A 124 -7.39 -9.63 -8.72
CA VAL A 124 -6.34 -8.66 -9.06
C VAL A 124 -6.24 -7.61 -7.97
N ARG A 125 -5.04 -7.41 -7.43
CA ARG A 125 -4.75 -6.51 -6.32
C ARG A 125 -3.67 -5.50 -6.69
N TYR A 126 -3.72 -4.34 -6.06
CA TYR A 126 -2.78 -3.23 -6.28
C TYR A 126 -2.30 -2.63 -4.96
N ALA A 127 -1.01 -2.32 -4.88
CA ALA A 127 -0.39 -1.66 -3.73
C ALA A 127 0.89 -0.90 -4.13
N ASP A 128 1.50 -0.22 -3.16
CA ASP A 128 2.78 0.49 -3.23
C ASP A 128 2.81 1.52 -4.37
N PHE A 129 1.89 2.48 -4.25
CA PHE A 129 1.66 3.48 -5.28
C PHE A 129 2.76 4.55 -5.33
N CYS A 130 3.01 5.06 -6.54
CA CYS A 130 3.79 6.27 -6.74
C CYS A 130 3.24 7.11 -7.89
N ASN A 131 2.76 8.31 -7.59
CA ASN A 131 2.31 9.25 -8.61
C ASN A 131 3.50 9.85 -9.34
N HIS A 132 3.33 10.07 -10.64
CA HIS A 132 4.24 10.92 -11.37
C HIS A 132 4.17 12.36 -10.80
N PRO A 133 5.31 13.04 -10.58
CA PRO A 133 5.34 14.32 -9.86
C PRO A 133 4.77 15.51 -10.67
N ILE A 134 4.81 15.42 -12.01
CA ILE A 134 4.34 16.48 -12.91
C ILE A 134 3.06 16.03 -13.65
N ASP A 135 3.16 14.99 -14.47
CA ASP A 135 2.04 14.36 -15.18
C ASP A 135 1.23 13.39 -14.30
N THR A 136 0.46 13.94 -13.36
CA THR A 136 -0.23 13.19 -12.28
C THR A 136 -1.31 12.21 -12.75
N GLN A 137 -1.55 12.07 -14.06
CA GLN A 137 -2.39 11.00 -14.61
C GLN A 137 -1.75 9.62 -14.41
N TRP A 138 -0.42 9.56 -14.40
CA TRP A 138 0.32 8.31 -14.27
C TRP A 138 0.58 7.96 -12.82
N VAL A 139 0.22 6.74 -12.44
CA VAL A 139 0.51 6.14 -11.15
C VAL A 139 1.19 4.81 -11.37
N LEU A 140 2.35 4.60 -10.74
CA LEU A 140 2.96 3.28 -10.65
C LEU A 140 2.30 2.49 -9.53
N ALA A 141 2.17 1.19 -9.71
CA ALA A 141 1.70 0.28 -8.67
C ALA A 141 2.35 -1.10 -8.84
N ILE A 142 2.43 -1.84 -7.75
CA ILE A 142 2.64 -3.28 -7.80
C ILE A 142 1.27 -3.93 -7.98
N LYS A 143 1.15 -4.75 -9.03
CA LYS A 143 -0.02 -5.57 -9.31
C LYS A 143 0.27 -7.01 -8.93
N GLU A 144 -0.67 -7.63 -8.24
CA GLU A 144 -0.66 -9.07 -7.95
C GLU A 144 -1.91 -9.71 -8.57
N ASP A 145 -1.71 -10.73 -9.39
CA ASP A 145 -2.78 -11.41 -10.14
C ASP A 145 -2.92 -12.87 -9.69
N HIS A 146 -4.09 -13.20 -9.13
CA HIS A 146 -4.49 -14.51 -8.61
C HIS A 146 -5.50 -15.23 -9.51
N ARG A 147 -5.89 -14.66 -10.66
CA ARG A 147 -7.05 -15.15 -11.42
C ARG A 147 -6.88 -16.59 -11.90
N ASP A 148 -5.63 -17.00 -12.15
CA ASP A 148 -5.29 -18.35 -12.57
C ASP A 148 -4.82 -19.24 -11.39
N ALA A 149 -4.71 -18.68 -10.19
CA ALA A 149 -4.25 -19.38 -8.99
C ALA A 149 -5.37 -20.15 -8.30
N THR A 150 -5.05 -21.35 -7.84
CA THR A 150 -5.87 -22.16 -6.93
C THR A 150 -5.28 -22.10 -5.52
N PRO A 151 -6.02 -22.52 -4.47
CA PRO A 151 -5.43 -22.61 -3.12
C PRO A 151 -4.14 -23.43 -3.07
N GLU A 152 -4.00 -24.45 -3.93
CA GLU A 152 -2.83 -25.31 -4.02
C GLU A 152 -1.69 -24.72 -4.85
N THR A 153 -1.98 -23.75 -5.74
CA THR A 153 -1.00 -23.16 -6.66
C THR A 153 -0.67 -21.70 -6.38
N GLN A 154 -1.08 -21.18 -5.21
CA GLN A 154 -0.76 -19.82 -4.74
C GLN A 154 0.73 -19.48 -4.83
N ALA A 155 1.62 -20.47 -4.66
CA ALA A 155 3.06 -20.25 -4.71
C ALA A 155 3.66 -20.15 -6.13
N THR A 156 2.91 -20.53 -7.18
CA THR A 156 3.44 -20.60 -8.55
C THR A 156 2.62 -19.82 -9.56
N ASP A 157 1.32 -19.70 -9.34
CA ASP A 157 0.36 -19.16 -10.32
C ASP A 157 -0.13 -17.76 -9.91
N VAL A 158 0.47 -17.18 -8.86
CA VAL A 158 0.30 -15.78 -8.50
C VAL A 158 1.41 -14.98 -9.16
N HIS A 159 1.03 -13.95 -9.93
CA HIS A 159 1.98 -13.16 -10.70
C HIS A 159 2.06 -11.73 -10.17
N ASN A 160 3.25 -11.34 -9.72
CA ASN A 160 3.55 -9.95 -9.39
C ASN A 160 4.12 -9.23 -10.61
N THR A 161 3.66 -8.01 -10.86
CA THR A 161 4.21 -7.14 -11.92
C THR A 161 4.26 -5.69 -11.45
N LEU A 162 5.20 -4.93 -12.00
CA LEU A 162 5.18 -3.47 -11.90
C LEU A 162 4.35 -2.92 -13.07
N VAL A 163 3.32 -2.14 -12.75
CA VAL A 163 2.43 -1.53 -13.73
C VAL A 163 2.47 -0.01 -13.65
N ALA A 164 2.12 0.64 -14.77
CA ALA A 164 1.70 2.03 -14.80
C ALA A 164 0.22 2.12 -15.16
N ILE A 165 -0.52 2.87 -14.38
CA ILE A 165 -1.96 3.10 -14.53
C ILE A 165 -2.16 4.55 -14.95
N ASP A 166 -2.88 4.76 -16.04
CA ASP A 166 -3.43 6.05 -16.43
C ASP A 166 -4.84 6.17 -15.87
N ILE A 167 -4.95 6.93 -14.78
CA ILE A 167 -6.19 7.09 -14.01
C ILE A 167 -7.24 7.95 -14.72
N LEU A 168 -6.89 8.64 -15.81
CA LEU A 168 -7.83 9.44 -16.59
C LEU A 168 -8.51 8.59 -17.68
N SER A 169 -7.80 7.59 -18.20
CA SER A 169 -8.30 6.71 -19.25
C SER A 169 -8.75 5.33 -18.76
N ASP A 170 -8.54 5.01 -17.47
CA ASP A 170 -8.79 3.67 -16.89
C ASP A 170 -8.00 2.60 -17.69
N THR A 171 -6.72 2.89 -17.96
CA THR A 171 -5.84 1.96 -18.69
C THR A 171 -4.60 1.62 -17.87
N GLU A 172 -4.13 0.39 -18.06
CA GLU A 172 -2.96 -0.16 -17.39
C GLU A 172 -1.98 -0.71 -18.41
N VAL A 173 -0.69 -0.53 -18.13
CA VAL A 173 0.41 -1.17 -18.87
C VAL A 173 1.40 -1.81 -17.91
N THR A 174 1.75 -3.07 -18.15
CA THR A 174 2.86 -3.74 -17.46
C THR A 174 4.18 -3.16 -17.95
N ILE A 175 4.98 -2.63 -17.03
CA ILE A 175 6.25 -1.97 -17.35
C ILE A 175 7.48 -2.74 -16.84
N ALA A 176 7.31 -3.65 -15.87
CA ALA A 176 8.31 -4.68 -15.56
C ALA A 176 7.64 -5.99 -15.12
N GLN A 177 8.19 -7.12 -15.57
CA GLN A 177 7.73 -8.48 -15.30
C GLN A 177 8.87 -9.49 -15.49
N GLY A 178 8.73 -10.69 -14.95
CA GLY A 178 9.67 -11.81 -15.11
C GLY A 178 10.39 -12.24 -13.84
N ASP A 179 10.36 -11.42 -12.78
CA ASP A 179 10.75 -11.80 -11.42
C ASP A 179 9.51 -12.11 -10.58
N ASP A 180 9.69 -12.87 -9.50
CA ASP A 180 8.57 -13.31 -8.67
C ASP A 180 7.98 -12.16 -7.85
N PHE A 181 8.79 -11.14 -7.52
CA PHE A 181 8.38 -10.03 -6.65
C PHE A 181 8.96 -8.68 -7.08
N TYR A 182 8.17 -7.64 -6.82
CA TYR A 182 8.49 -6.25 -7.09
C TYR A 182 8.10 -5.39 -5.89
N SER A 183 8.84 -4.31 -5.64
CA SER A 183 8.47 -3.31 -4.63
C SER A 183 9.13 -1.95 -4.88
N HIS A 184 8.66 -0.96 -4.13
CA HIS A 184 9.15 0.41 -4.04
C HIS A 184 9.34 1.09 -5.41
N PRO A 185 8.34 1.08 -6.31
CA PRO A 185 8.42 1.90 -7.50
C PRO A 185 8.43 3.37 -7.11
N LYS A 186 9.39 4.14 -7.62
CA LYS A 186 9.51 5.57 -7.36
C LYS A 186 9.85 6.33 -8.64
N PHE A 187 9.11 7.40 -8.89
CA PHE A 187 9.55 8.44 -9.82
C PHE A 187 10.61 9.30 -9.18
N ASP A 188 11.59 9.73 -9.98
CA ASP A 188 12.47 10.83 -9.58
C ASP A 188 11.72 12.17 -9.58
N PRO A 189 12.21 13.22 -8.90
CA PRO A 189 11.53 14.51 -8.85
C PRO A 189 11.27 15.16 -10.22
N SER A 190 12.06 14.83 -11.25
CA SER A 190 11.83 15.33 -12.60
C SER A 190 10.76 14.56 -13.38
N GLY A 191 10.34 13.38 -12.89
CA GLY A 191 9.41 12.47 -13.57
C GLY A 191 9.99 11.77 -14.80
N LYS A 192 11.31 11.85 -15.01
CA LYS A 192 11.98 11.29 -16.19
C LYS A 192 12.54 9.90 -15.97
N HIS A 193 12.68 9.49 -14.71
CA HIS A 193 13.21 8.19 -14.35
C HIS A 193 12.31 7.49 -13.34
N VAL A 194 12.31 6.17 -13.42
CA VAL A 194 11.66 5.28 -12.47
C VAL A 194 12.72 4.37 -11.88
N SER A 195 12.68 4.16 -10.57
CA SER A 195 13.42 3.11 -9.88
C SER A 195 12.47 2.11 -9.24
N TRP A 196 12.89 0.85 -9.12
CA TRP A 196 12.16 -0.18 -8.38
C TRP A 196 13.12 -1.26 -7.89
N ILE A 197 12.68 -2.02 -6.89
CA ILE A 197 13.37 -3.21 -6.37
C ILE A 197 12.64 -4.45 -6.87
N GLN A 198 13.38 -5.49 -7.23
CA GLN A 198 12.82 -6.80 -7.57
C GLN A 198 13.68 -7.93 -6.99
N TRP A 199 13.05 -9.08 -6.78
CA TRP A 199 13.72 -10.32 -6.37
C TRP A 199 12.90 -11.53 -6.82
N SER A 200 13.54 -12.70 -6.80
CA SER A 200 12.93 -13.96 -7.17
C SER A 200 13.34 -15.05 -6.19
N HIS A 201 12.56 -16.12 -6.12
CA HIS A 201 12.91 -17.29 -5.34
C HIS A 201 14.28 -17.86 -5.76
N PRO A 202 15.09 -18.38 -4.81
CA PRO A 202 14.77 -18.60 -3.39
C PRO A 202 15.04 -17.40 -2.48
N ASP A 203 15.34 -16.22 -3.03
CA ASP A 203 15.61 -15.05 -2.21
C ASP A 203 14.35 -14.51 -1.52
N MET A 204 14.56 -14.04 -0.30
CA MET A 204 13.65 -13.15 0.42
C MET A 204 14.19 -11.71 0.30
N PRO A 205 13.36 -10.68 0.54
CA PRO A 205 13.81 -9.29 0.38
C PRO A 205 14.98 -8.91 1.30
N TRP A 206 15.29 -9.69 2.34
CA TRP A 206 16.47 -9.50 3.21
C TRP A 206 17.68 -10.38 2.84
N THR A 207 17.58 -11.31 1.88
CA THR A 207 18.70 -12.16 1.44
C THR A 207 19.30 -11.70 0.12
N GLY A 208 18.48 -11.31 -0.85
CA GLY A 208 18.94 -10.93 -2.18
C GLY A 208 17.89 -10.11 -2.91
N THR A 209 18.24 -8.89 -3.31
CA THR A 209 17.38 -8.02 -4.14
C THR A 209 18.24 -7.22 -5.09
N VAL A 210 17.63 -6.73 -6.17
CA VAL A 210 18.29 -5.89 -7.18
C VAL A 210 17.51 -4.60 -7.38
N LEU A 211 18.23 -3.48 -7.43
CA LEU A 211 17.69 -2.15 -7.69
C LEU A 211 17.91 -1.81 -9.16
N TYR A 212 16.82 -1.45 -9.83
CA TYR A 212 16.81 -0.99 -11.21
C TYR A 212 16.44 0.48 -11.31
N VAL A 213 16.96 1.12 -12.36
CA VAL A 213 16.56 2.45 -12.82
C VAL A 213 16.30 2.38 -14.32
N ALA A 214 15.29 3.11 -14.78
CA ALA A 214 14.96 3.23 -16.20
C ALA A 214 14.44 4.63 -16.52
N GLU A 215 14.53 5.02 -17.79
CA GLU A 215 13.91 6.22 -18.31
C GLU A 215 12.40 6.02 -18.49
N TRP A 216 11.61 6.96 -18.01
CA TRP A 216 10.16 7.02 -18.20
C TRP A 216 9.82 7.65 -19.55
N ALA A 217 8.99 6.96 -20.33
CA ALA A 217 8.52 7.42 -21.63
C ALA A 217 7.00 7.26 -21.79
N GLY A 218 6.23 7.71 -20.78
CA GLY A 218 4.77 7.84 -20.86
C GLY A 218 4.04 6.52 -21.09
N GLY A 219 4.11 5.62 -20.11
CA GLY A 219 3.53 4.27 -20.18
C GLY A 219 4.54 3.19 -20.56
N CYS A 220 5.83 3.50 -20.66
CA CYS A 220 6.87 2.50 -20.89
C CYS A 220 8.20 2.91 -20.25
N LEU A 221 9.06 1.91 -20.03
CA LEU A 221 10.41 2.08 -19.53
C LEU A 221 11.44 1.85 -20.64
N ARG A 222 12.49 2.68 -20.67
CA ARG A 222 13.63 2.57 -21.60
C ARG A 222 14.93 2.52 -20.83
N ASN A 223 15.98 2.01 -21.47
CA ASN A 223 17.34 1.99 -20.92
C ASN A 223 17.42 1.41 -19.49
N ILE A 224 16.67 0.33 -19.26
CA ILE A 224 16.60 -0.35 -17.96
C ILE A 224 18.00 -0.81 -17.55
N THR A 225 18.46 -0.34 -16.40
CA THR A 225 19.82 -0.56 -15.90
C THR A 225 19.76 -1.03 -14.45
N LYS A 226 20.43 -2.16 -14.16
CA LYS A 226 20.67 -2.58 -12.78
C LYS A 226 21.74 -1.66 -12.17
N VAL A 227 21.43 -1.00 -11.07
CA VAL A 227 22.35 -0.03 -10.44
C VAL A 227 22.98 -0.55 -9.14
N ALA A 228 22.33 -1.49 -8.46
CA ALA A 228 22.84 -2.11 -7.24
C ALA A 228 22.17 -3.46 -6.99
N GLY A 229 22.73 -4.27 -6.10
CA GLY A 229 22.15 -5.54 -5.72
C GLY A 229 22.67 -6.74 -6.51
N GLU A 230 22.61 -7.90 -5.88
CA GLU A 230 23.01 -9.17 -6.44
C GLU A 230 22.21 -10.29 -5.78
N TYR A 231 21.44 -11.02 -6.60
CA TYR A 231 20.70 -12.20 -6.18
C TYR A 231 21.58 -13.16 -5.36
N GLN A 232 21.01 -13.73 -4.30
CA GLN A 232 21.64 -14.69 -3.37
C GLN A 232 22.90 -14.20 -2.66
N LYS A 233 23.21 -12.90 -2.70
CA LYS A 233 24.45 -12.36 -2.13
C LYS A 233 24.25 -11.07 -1.35
N GLU A 234 23.51 -10.12 -1.89
CA GLU A 234 23.25 -8.85 -1.22
C GLU A 234 21.81 -8.38 -1.44
N SER A 235 21.25 -7.78 -0.41
CA SER A 235 19.95 -7.11 -0.50
C SER A 235 20.14 -5.60 -0.45
N ILE A 236 19.48 -4.92 -1.39
CA ILE A 236 19.18 -3.51 -1.34
C ILE A 236 17.81 -3.34 -0.68
N ALA A 237 17.79 -2.64 0.44
CA ALA A 237 16.57 -2.29 1.14
C ALA A 237 16.37 -0.78 1.12
N GLN A 238 15.13 -0.34 0.85
CA GLN A 238 14.69 0.99 1.21
C GLN A 238 14.06 0.90 2.60
N TYR A 239 14.65 1.57 3.59
CA TYR A 239 14.00 1.72 4.89
C TYR A 239 12.75 2.59 4.70
N ILE A 240 11.58 2.03 4.97
CA ILE A 240 10.34 2.77 5.20
C ILE A 240 10.66 3.73 6.36
N LYS A 241 10.63 5.04 6.09
CA LYS A 241 10.81 6.08 7.11
C LYS A 241 9.46 6.46 7.70
#